data_AF-A0A0G1WHM5-F1
#
_entry.id   AF-A0A0G1WHM5-F1
#
_cell.length_a   1.000
_cell.length_b   1.000
_cell.length_c   1.000
_cell.angle_alpha   90.00
_cell.angle_beta   90.00
_cell.angle_gamma   90.00
#
_symmetry.space_group_name_H-M   'P 1'
#
loop_
_entity.id
_entity.type
_entity.pdbx_description
1 polymer ?
#
loop_
_entity_poly.entity_id
_entity_poly.type
_entity_poly.pdbx_seq_one_letter_code
_entity_poly.pdbx_strand_id
1 'polypeptide(L)' 'MSFLETYNNMLPLGFPRASVELLKKFQVAHPVLFKHGNEWSIDKHRKRLMDWLSTHHDV' A
#
# COMPACT_ATOMS: atom_id res chain seq x y z
N MET A 1 12.70 -2.35 9.64
CA MET A 1 11.26 -2.65 9.64
C MET A 1 10.69 -2.12 8.35
N SER A 2 10.14 -3.00 7.51
CA SER A 2 9.66 -2.62 6.17
C SER A 2 8.21 -2.13 6.26
N PHE A 3 7.84 -1.10 5.48
CA PHE A 3 6.45 -0.62 5.39
C PHE A 3 5.45 -1.76 5.16
N LEU A 4 5.82 -2.73 4.32
CA LEU A 4 5.00 -3.91 4.00
C LEU A 4 4.63 -4.72 5.25
N GLU A 5 5.57 -4.96 6.15
CA GLU A 5 5.34 -5.73 7.37
C GLU A 5 4.41 -4.95 8.30
N THR A 6 4.67 -3.66 8.52
CA THR A 6 3.82 -2.81 9.36
C THR A 6 2.40 -2.70 8.77
N TYR A 7 2.30 -2.52 7.46
CA TYR A 7 1.02 -2.47 6.75
C TYR A 7 0.25 -3.77 6.96
N ASN A 8 0.85 -4.92 6.65
CA ASN A 8 0.19 -6.22 6.74
C ASN A 8 -0.20 -6.60 8.18
N ASN A 9 0.56 -6.17 9.19
CA ASN A 9 0.21 -6.39 10.60
C ASN A 9 -0.94 -5.47 11.08
N MET A 10 -1.14 -4.32 10.45
CA MET A 10 -2.23 -3.39 10.78
C MET A 10 -3.52 -3.66 9.99
N LEU A 11 -3.54 -4.67 9.13
CA LEU A 11 -4.74 -5.02 8.36
C LEU A 11 -5.75 -5.78 9.23
N PRO A 12 -7.05 -5.51 9.07
CA PRO A 12 -8.08 -6.32 9.70
C PRO A 12 -8.06 -7.75 9.13
N LEU A 13 -8.49 -8.72 9.95
CA LEU A 13 -8.63 -10.12 9.54
C LEU A 13 -9.55 -10.22 8.30
N GLY A 14 -9.05 -10.87 7.25
CA GLY A 14 -9.76 -11.03 5.97
C GLY A 14 -9.45 -9.97 4.92
N PHE A 15 -8.69 -8.92 5.24
CA PHE A 15 -8.22 -7.97 4.22
C PHE A 15 -7.05 -8.54 3.42
N PRO A 16 -6.99 -8.30 2.10
CA PRO A 16 -5.87 -8.75 1.29
C PRO A 16 -4.56 -8.14 1.73
N ARG A 17 -3.56 -9.00 1.92
CA ARG A 17 -2.20 -8.59 2.27
C ARG A 17 -1.59 -7.88 1.07
N ALA A 18 -0.92 -6.75 1.33
CA ALA A 18 -0.07 -6.17 0.31
C ALA A 18 1.13 -7.10 0.08
N SER A 19 1.59 -7.14 -1.16
CA SER A 19 2.85 -7.76 -1.57
C SER A 19 3.76 -6.70 -2.19
N VAL A 20 5.06 -6.98 -2.29
CA VAL A 20 6.04 -6.05 -2.89
C VAL A 20 5.63 -5.65 -4.32
N GLU A 21 5.11 -6.59 -5.11
CA GLU A 21 4.61 -6.31 -6.46
C GLU A 21 3.45 -5.30 -6.46
N LEU A 22 2.54 -5.44 -5.50
CA LEU A 22 1.37 -4.58 -5.38
C LEU A 22 1.77 -3.17 -4.92
N LEU A 23 2.73 -3.08 -4.00
CA LEU A 23 3.35 -1.80 -3.62
C LEU A 23 4.01 -1.10 -4.81
N LYS A 24 4.73 -1.83 -5.65
CA LYS A 24 5.34 -1.28 -6.88
C LYS A 24 4.28 -0.79 -7.86
N LYS A 25 3.21 -1.57 -8.09
CA LYS A 25 2.08 -1.14 -8.93
C LYS A 25 1.43 0.12 -8.37
N PHE A 26 1.22 0.20 -7.07
CA PHE A 26 0.67 1.39 -6.40
C PHE A 26 1.59 2.61 -6.58
N GLN A 27 2.91 2.44 -6.45
CA GLN A 27 3.88 3.51 -6.70
C GLN A 27 3.80 4.06 -8.12
N VAL A 28 3.72 3.19 -9.11
CA VAL A 28 3.60 3.56 -10.53
C VAL A 28 2.23 4.21 -10.81
N ALA A 29 1.16 3.75 -10.16
CA ALA A 29 -0.18 4.32 -10.29
C ALA A 29 -0.31 5.69 -9.60
N HIS A 30 0.43 5.92 -8.51
CA HIS A 30 0.35 7.13 -7.69
C HIS A 30 1.71 7.80 -7.47
N PRO A 31 2.45 8.18 -8.52
CA PRO A 31 3.75 8.85 -8.39
C PRO A 31 3.63 10.19 -7.65
N VAL A 32 2.43 10.79 -7.66
CA VAL A 32 2.10 12.01 -6.91
C VAL A 32 2.29 11.86 -5.39
N LEU A 33 2.14 10.66 -4.83
CA LEU A 33 2.32 10.41 -3.40
C LEU A 33 3.80 10.31 -3.01
N PHE A 34 4.69 10.08 -3.98
CA PHE A 34 6.13 9.87 -3.80
C PHE A 34 6.98 11.07 -4.26
N LYS A 35 6.36 12.24 -4.44
CA LYS A 35 7.00 13.46 -4.98
C LYS A 35 8.17 13.99 -4.14
N HIS A 36 8.22 13.69 -2.85
CA HIS A 36 9.27 14.16 -1.93
C HIS A 36 10.20 13.02 -1.46
N GLY A 37 10.26 11.94 -2.23
CA GLY A 37 11.04 10.76 -1.91
C GLY A 37 10.20 9.50 -2.06
N ASN A 38 10.86 8.39 -2.42
CA ASN A 38 10.25 7.06 -2.50
C ASN A 38 9.95 6.46 -1.12
N GLU A 39 9.74 7.31 -0.12
CA GLU A 39 9.62 6.91 1.27
C GLU A 39 8.17 6.55 1.59
N TRP A 40 7.98 5.30 1.98
CA TRP A 40 6.69 4.80 2.39
C TRP A 40 6.36 5.25 3.81
N SER A 41 5.16 5.78 3.97
CA SER A 41 4.66 6.23 5.28
C SER A 41 3.27 5.64 5.52
N ILE A 42 3.11 4.89 6.62
CA ILE A 42 1.84 4.24 6.97
C ILE A 42 0.71 5.26 7.10
N ASP A 43 0.95 6.38 7.77
CA ASP A 43 -0.06 7.43 7.94
C ASP A 43 -0.57 7.97 6.58
N LYS A 44 0.36 8.29 5.66
CA LYS A 44 0.04 8.88 4.36
C LYS A 44 -0.50 7.86 3.35
N HIS A 45 0.05 6.65 3.34
CA HIS A 45 -0.18 5.67 2.27
C HIS A 45 -1.15 4.56 2.65
N ARG A 46 -1.35 4.23 3.93
CA ARG A 46 -2.19 3.10 4.35
C ARG A 46 -3.61 3.23 3.82
N LYS A 47 -4.27 4.38 4.06
CA LYS A 47 -5.66 4.57 3.63
C LYS A 47 -5.80 4.53 2.11
N ARG A 48 -4.89 5.18 1.39
CA ARG A 48 -4.85 5.17 -0.08
C ARG A 48 -4.59 3.77 -0.65
N LEU A 49 -3.65 3.03 -0.06
CA LEU A 49 -3.32 1.67 -0.47
C LEU A 49 -4.45 0.70 -0.18
N MET A 50 -5.13 0.81 0.97
CA MET A 50 -6.32 0.00 1.30
C MET A 50 -7.47 0.26 0.33
N ASP A 51 -7.77 1.53 0.05
CA ASP A 51 -8.79 1.94 -0.92
C ASP A 51 -8.46 1.44 -2.33
N TRP A 52 -7.21 1.61 -2.76
CA TRP A 52 -6.73 1.12 -4.05
C TRP A 52 -6.76 -0.41 -4.13
N LEU A 53 -6.37 -1.11 -3.06
CA LEU A 53 -6.49 -2.57 -2.97
C LEU A 53 -7.93 -3.04 -3.10
N SER A 54 -8.89 -2.34 -2.49
CA SER A 54 -10.30 -2.73 -2.59
C SER A 54 -10.87 -2.62 -4.01
N THR A 55 -10.23 -1.82 -4.88
CA THR A 55 -10.63 -1.66 -6.29
C THR A 55 -9.80 -2.49 -7.27
N HIS A 56 -8.63 -2.97 -6.84
CA HIS A 56 -7.68 -3.75 -7.64
C HIS A 56 -7.47 -5.18 -7.10
N HIS A 57 -8.28 -5.60 -6.12
CA HIS A 57 -8.39 -7.00 -5.72
C HIS A 57 -9.26 -7.71 -6.74
N ASP A 58 -8.66 -7.95 -7.91
CA ASP A 58 -9.21 -8.88 -8.89
C ASP A 58 -9.33 -10.24 -8.20
N VAL A 59 -10.54 -10.79 -8.24
CA VAL A 59 -11.02 -11.95 -7.48
C VAL A 59 -10.25 -13.21 -7.83
#